data_AF-A0A397ADX5-F1
#
_entry.id   AF-A0A397ADX5-F1
#
_cell.length_a   1.000
_cell.length_b   1.000
_cell.length_c   1.000
_cell.angle_alpha   90.00
_cell.angle_beta   90.00
_cell.angle_gamma   90.00
#
_symmetry.space_group_name_H-M   'P 1'
#
loop_
_entity.id
_entity.type
_entity.pdbx_description
1 polymer ?
#
loop_
_entity_poly.entity_id
_entity_poly.type
_entity_poly.pdbx_seq_one_letter_code
_entity_poly.pdbx_strand_id
1 'polypeptide(L)'
;MPSKGHAKLTLRHMKGHAKSAYTLTDAVSSALRLTVIGMVVAVFAAFLLLVGAEVATLSSPGVAAAHPMLDDTTRLCTSIMLFAAPFTAVLMLATSSHVWAAKNLSLGHFKTVAAYQVAGWLCYGAVLFAHTSSCTNVGGLNLPILCTPVSKATMGFMAELFIVSSLLALETLRHSPILSPRTAANKAHLFTHNYMNLLAVVGALVLALTAERVEFADNFSTNAAVGSVCLCIAAVTSTYGVGGLLVSDSWKFWQPFSGGVVFVMVQFVSWSCFTMGIILQAVFFLSIVVVEVELFVGVMGVAGVLCVASQVGMIVSLFVYQPTT
;
A
#
# COMPACT_ATOMS: atom_id res chain seq x y z
N MET A 1 -36.36 17.34 50.23
CA MET A 1 -35.98 16.06 49.60
C MET A 1 -36.20 16.16 48.10
N PRO A 2 -35.17 16.36 47.25
CA PRO A 2 -35.37 16.38 45.81
C PRO A 2 -35.61 14.96 45.30
N SER A 3 -36.62 14.84 44.44
CA SER A 3 -37.23 13.61 43.93
C SER A 3 -36.21 12.70 43.22
N LYS A 4 -36.05 11.46 43.73
CA LYS A 4 -35.30 10.36 43.09
C LYS A 4 -35.77 10.06 41.65
N GLY A 5 -36.95 10.54 41.24
CA GLY A 5 -37.49 10.38 39.90
C GLY A 5 -36.79 11.24 38.84
N HIS A 6 -36.38 12.47 39.19
CA HIS A 6 -35.74 13.37 38.21
C HIS A 6 -34.35 12.90 37.80
N ALA A 7 -33.52 12.44 38.74
CA ALA A 7 -32.18 11.92 38.46
C ALA A 7 -32.19 10.67 37.57
N LYS A 8 -33.23 9.84 37.66
CA LYS A 8 -33.37 8.60 36.87
C LYS A 8 -33.76 8.92 35.41
N LEU A 9 -34.48 10.03 35.19
CA LEU A 9 -34.88 10.49 33.86
C LEU A 9 -33.70 11.14 33.11
N THR A 10 -32.89 11.96 33.78
CA THR A 10 -31.67 12.55 33.20
C THR A 10 -30.63 11.48 32.85
N LEU A 11 -30.48 10.44 33.68
CA LEU A 11 -29.56 9.34 33.38
C LEU A 11 -30.01 8.50 32.18
N ARG A 12 -31.33 8.32 31.98
CA ARG A 12 -31.88 7.66 30.78
C ARG A 12 -31.71 8.51 29.53
N HIS A 13 -31.93 9.82 29.62
CA HIS A 13 -31.68 10.73 28.50
C HIS A 13 -30.19 10.74 28.12
N MET A 14 -29.28 10.83 29.09
CA MET A 14 -27.83 10.77 28.84
C MET A 14 -27.39 9.43 28.23
N LYS A 15 -27.96 8.30 28.67
CA LYS A 15 -27.73 6.99 28.03
C LYS A 15 -28.28 6.92 26.61
N GLY A 16 -29.43 7.53 26.34
CA GLY A 16 -30.03 7.61 25.00
C GLY A 16 -29.17 8.42 24.02
N HIS A 17 -28.71 9.60 24.45
CA HIS A 17 -27.81 10.44 23.65
C HIS A 17 -26.44 9.79 23.45
N ALA A 18 -25.88 9.14 24.47
CA ALA A 18 -24.62 8.41 24.33
C ALA A 18 -24.73 7.23 23.35
N LYS A 19 -25.85 6.49 23.39
CA LYS A 19 -26.10 5.37 22.47
C LYS A 19 -26.31 5.84 21.02
N SER A 20 -27.02 6.96 20.84
CA SER A 20 -27.22 7.58 19.52
C SER A 20 -25.95 8.17 18.93
N ALA A 21 -25.10 8.78 19.76
CA ALA A 21 -23.79 9.29 19.35
C ALA A 21 -22.86 8.14 18.94
N TYR A 22 -22.87 7.03 19.69
CA TYR A 22 -22.10 5.82 19.40
C TYR A 22 -22.47 5.18 18.07
N THR A 23 -23.77 5.01 17.78
CA THR A 23 -24.24 4.47 16.50
C THR A 23 -23.89 5.34 15.31
N LEU A 24 -23.85 6.67 15.49
CA LEU A 24 -23.47 7.60 14.43
C LEU A 24 -21.96 7.53 14.14
N THR A 25 -21.12 7.45 15.18
CA THR A 25 -19.66 7.32 15.01
C THR A 25 -19.27 5.99 14.36
N ASP A 26 -19.94 4.90 14.70
CA ASP A 26 -19.67 3.58 14.10
C ASP A 26 -20.11 3.50 12.63
N ALA A 27 -21.25 4.12 12.29
CA ALA A 27 -21.71 4.21 10.90
C ALA A 27 -20.75 5.05 10.04
N VAL A 28 -20.27 6.18 10.56
CA VAL A 28 -19.28 7.03 9.87
C VAL A 28 -17.95 6.30 9.70
N SER A 29 -17.47 5.58 10.72
CA SER A 29 -16.24 4.76 10.62
C SER A 29 -16.39 3.62 9.62
N SER A 30 -17.57 3.02 9.52
CA SER A 30 -17.82 1.93 8.55
C SER A 30 -17.88 2.44 7.12
N ALA A 31 -18.57 3.56 6.88
CA ALA A 31 -18.63 4.21 5.57
C ALA A 31 -17.23 4.66 5.11
N LEU A 32 -16.44 5.23 6.02
CA LEU A 32 -15.06 5.61 5.78
C LEU A 32 -14.20 4.44 5.28
N ARG A 33 -14.26 3.29 5.96
CA ARG A 33 -13.52 2.08 5.56
C ARG A 33 -13.92 1.59 4.19
N LEU A 34 -15.23 1.59 3.89
CA LEU A 34 -15.73 1.19 2.58
C LEU A 34 -15.21 2.12 1.48
N THR A 35 -15.18 3.42 1.74
CA THR A 35 -14.60 4.41 0.82
C THR A 35 -13.12 4.16 0.59
N VAL A 36 -12.33 3.92 1.65
CA VAL A 36 -10.89 3.62 1.51
C VAL A 36 -10.67 2.35 0.70
N ILE A 37 -11.39 1.26 1.01
CA ILE A 37 -11.29 0.00 0.24
C ILE A 37 -11.69 0.23 -1.22
N GLY A 38 -12.76 0.97 -1.47
CA GLY A 38 -13.21 1.32 -2.82
C GLY A 38 -12.13 2.08 -3.60
N MET A 39 -11.46 3.04 -2.97
CA MET A 39 -10.34 3.77 -3.57
C MET A 39 -9.15 2.86 -3.85
N VAL A 40 -8.76 2.01 -2.90
CA VAL A 40 -7.67 1.03 -3.10
C VAL A 40 -7.95 0.12 -4.30
N VAL A 41 -9.18 -0.38 -4.43
CA VAL A 41 -9.58 -1.22 -5.57
C VAL A 41 -9.57 -0.41 -6.88
N ALA A 42 -10.07 0.82 -6.88
CA ALA A 42 -10.06 1.70 -8.05
C ALA A 42 -8.63 2.02 -8.52
N VAL A 43 -7.71 2.33 -7.59
CA VAL A 43 -6.31 2.60 -7.89
C VAL A 43 -5.61 1.35 -8.42
N PHE A 44 -5.86 0.18 -7.82
CA PHE A 44 -5.29 -1.08 -8.32
C PHE A 44 -5.82 -1.43 -9.73
N ALA A 45 -7.11 -1.23 -9.99
CA ALA A 45 -7.69 -1.43 -11.31
C ALA A 45 -7.10 -0.45 -12.34
N ALA A 46 -6.98 0.83 -11.98
CA ALA A 46 -6.34 1.84 -12.82
C ALA A 46 -4.87 1.50 -13.10
N PHE A 47 -4.14 1.01 -12.12
CA PHE A 47 -2.77 0.50 -12.27
C PHE A 47 -2.69 -0.64 -13.30
N LEU A 48 -3.53 -1.67 -13.16
CA LEU A 48 -3.54 -2.80 -14.10
C LEU A 48 -3.92 -2.37 -15.52
N LEU A 49 -4.88 -1.46 -15.67
CA LEU A 49 -5.29 -0.93 -16.96
C LEU A 49 -4.19 -0.11 -17.63
N LEU A 50 -3.42 0.69 -16.87
CA LEU A 50 -2.28 1.44 -17.41
C LEU A 50 -1.17 0.52 -17.90
N VAL A 51 -0.81 -0.50 -17.09
CA VAL A 51 0.19 -1.49 -17.48
C VAL A 51 -0.29 -2.26 -18.72
N GLY A 52 -1.55 -2.71 -18.73
CA GLY A 52 -2.13 -3.43 -19.86
C GLY A 52 -2.22 -2.59 -21.13
N ALA A 53 -2.56 -1.30 -21.01
CA ALA A 53 -2.59 -0.38 -22.13
C ALA A 53 -1.21 -0.22 -22.76
N GLU A 54 -0.16 -0.05 -21.94
CA GLU A 54 1.22 0.08 -22.43
C GLU A 54 1.74 -1.23 -23.05
N VAL A 55 1.39 -2.39 -22.50
CA VAL A 55 1.70 -3.68 -23.13
C VAL A 55 1.00 -3.82 -24.48
N ALA A 56 -0.26 -3.38 -24.60
CA ALA A 56 -1.04 -3.46 -25.84
C ALA A 56 -0.48 -2.54 -26.95
N THR A 57 -0.03 -1.33 -26.60
CA THR A 57 0.61 -0.41 -27.55
C THR A 57 1.93 -0.98 -28.09
N LEU A 58 2.74 -1.60 -27.22
CA LEU A 58 4.02 -2.19 -27.60
C LEU A 58 3.86 -3.49 -28.40
N SER A 59 2.88 -4.32 -28.05
CA SER A 59 2.68 -5.63 -28.71
C SER A 59 1.95 -5.52 -30.04
N SER A 60 1.07 -4.52 -30.22
CA SER A 60 0.23 -4.39 -31.42
C SER A 60 -0.01 -2.92 -31.82
N PRO A 61 1.02 -2.22 -32.34
CA PRO A 61 0.95 -0.78 -32.60
C PRO A 61 -0.19 -0.36 -33.55
N GLY A 62 -0.47 -1.19 -34.57
CA GLY A 62 -1.54 -0.91 -35.55
C GLY A 62 -2.95 -1.04 -34.99
N VAL A 63 -3.17 -1.92 -34.00
CA VAL A 63 -4.46 -2.07 -33.32
C VAL A 63 -4.65 -0.98 -32.27
N ALA A 64 -3.58 -0.64 -31.56
CA ALA A 64 -3.60 0.43 -30.57
C ALA A 64 -3.88 1.81 -31.21
N ALA A 65 -3.26 2.11 -32.36
CA ALA A 65 -3.48 3.37 -33.07
C ALA A 65 -4.90 3.52 -33.65
N ALA A 66 -5.61 2.41 -33.88
CA ALA A 66 -6.97 2.42 -34.43
C ALA A 66 -8.06 2.59 -33.35
N HIS A 67 -7.73 2.52 -32.06
CA HIS A 67 -8.70 2.53 -30.96
C HIS A 67 -8.60 3.81 -30.10
N PRO A 68 -9.44 4.83 -30.35
CA PRO A 68 -9.48 6.05 -29.53
C PRO A 68 -9.82 5.80 -28.05
N MET A 69 -10.44 4.65 -27.72
CA MET A 69 -10.70 4.25 -26.33
C MET A 69 -9.44 4.05 -25.48
N LEU A 70 -8.28 3.76 -26.08
CA LEU A 70 -7.05 3.48 -25.33
C LEU A 70 -6.48 4.76 -24.68
N ASP A 71 -6.53 5.88 -25.40
CA ASP A 71 -6.11 7.19 -24.91
C ASP A 71 -7.04 7.68 -23.79
N ASP A 72 -8.36 7.55 -23.97
CA ASP A 72 -9.35 7.92 -22.96
C ASP A 72 -9.20 7.09 -21.68
N THR A 73 -8.94 5.78 -21.83
CA THR A 73 -8.69 4.87 -20.70
C THR A 73 -7.44 5.27 -19.94
N THR A 74 -6.34 5.55 -20.65
CA THR A 74 -5.07 5.96 -20.06
C THR A 74 -5.20 7.27 -19.28
N ARG A 75 -5.93 8.25 -19.84
CA ARG A 75 -6.22 9.53 -19.16
C ARG A 75 -7.04 9.33 -17.91
N LEU A 76 -8.15 8.58 -17.99
CA LEU A 76 -9.02 8.29 -16.85
C LEU A 76 -8.24 7.60 -15.73
N CYS A 77 -7.48 6.55 -16.06
CA CYS A 77 -6.69 5.81 -15.07
C CYS A 77 -5.63 6.71 -14.43
N THR A 78 -4.92 7.53 -15.21
CA THR A 78 -3.95 8.50 -14.67
C THR A 78 -4.60 9.50 -13.73
N SER A 79 -5.79 10.00 -14.05
CA SER A 79 -6.55 10.90 -13.18
C SER A 79 -6.97 10.22 -11.86
N ILE A 80 -7.36 8.94 -11.90
CA ILE A 80 -7.66 8.16 -10.69
C ILE A 80 -6.41 8.08 -9.80
N MET A 81 -5.25 7.77 -10.37
CA MET A 81 -3.97 7.67 -9.63
C MET A 81 -3.57 9.01 -8.98
N LEU A 82 -3.77 10.12 -9.68
CA LEU A 82 -3.47 11.46 -9.17
C LEU A 82 -4.47 11.93 -8.10
N PHE A 83 -5.73 11.50 -8.18
CA PHE A 83 -6.75 11.94 -7.24
C PHE A 83 -6.74 11.14 -5.94
N ALA A 84 -6.37 9.86 -5.97
CA ALA A 84 -6.53 8.96 -4.84
C ALA A 84 -5.72 9.38 -3.60
N ALA A 85 -4.41 9.56 -3.76
CA ALA A 85 -3.51 9.94 -2.66
C ALA A 85 -3.97 11.21 -1.89
N PRO A 86 -4.21 12.36 -2.55
CA PRO A 86 -4.67 13.55 -1.85
C PRO A 86 -6.09 13.37 -1.28
N PHE A 87 -6.97 12.64 -1.95
CA PHE A 87 -8.31 12.36 -1.44
C PHE A 87 -8.25 11.55 -0.14
N THR A 88 -7.48 10.46 -0.11
CA THR A 88 -7.26 9.63 1.08
C THR A 88 -6.58 10.42 2.20
N ALA A 89 -5.66 11.34 1.88
CA ALA A 89 -5.05 12.24 2.86
C ALA A 89 -6.02 13.28 3.44
N VAL A 90 -6.89 13.87 2.61
CA VAL A 90 -7.95 14.79 3.09
C VAL A 90 -8.93 14.04 3.98
N LEU A 91 -9.28 12.82 3.59
CA LEU A 91 -10.12 11.94 4.36
C LEU A 91 -9.50 11.63 5.73
N MET A 92 -8.18 11.41 5.79
CA MET A 92 -7.40 11.29 7.03
C MET A 92 -7.44 12.57 7.88
N LEU A 93 -7.31 13.75 7.30
CA LEU A 93 -7.40 15.02 8.03
C LEU A 93 -8.80 15.25 8.62
N ALA A 94 -9.84 14.94 7.85
CA ALA A 94 -11.22 15.06 8.29
C ALA A 94 -11.52 14.13 9.49
N THR A 95 -10.92 12.95 9.51
CA THR A 95 -11.12 11.96 10.58
C THR A 95 -10.18 12.16 11.77
N SER A 96 -9.01 12.80 11.59
CA SER A 96 -7.96 12.97 12.60
C SER A 96 -7.97 14.31 13.36
N SER A 97 -8.92 15.20 13.07
CA SER A 97 -9.06 16.54 13.67
C SER A 97 -9.05 16.59 15.22
N HIS A 98 -9.34 15.47 15.90
CA HIS A 98 -9.29 15.34 17.36
C HIS A 98 -8.03 14.66 17.94
N VAL A 99 -7.16 14.07 17.09
CA VAL A 99 -6.02 13.23 17.53
C VAL A 99 -4.76 14.06 17.83
N TRP A 100 -4.54 15.14 17.08
CA TRP A 100 -3.37 16.04 17.29
C TRP A 100 -3.39 16.77 18.64
N ALA A 101 -4.51 16.80 19.34
CA ALA A 101 -4.63 17.37 20.68
C ALA A 101 -4.21 16.39 21.81
N ALA A 102 -4.07 15.08 21.52
CA ALA A 102 -3.76 14.07 22.51
C ALA A 102 -2.24 13.89 22.70
N LYS A 103 -1.68 14.59 23.68
CA LYS A 103 -0.24 14.63 24.05
C LYS A 103 0.42 13.29 24.45
N ASN A 104 -0.27 12.15 24.41
CA ASN A 104 0.22 10.86 24.94
C ASN A 104 0.41 9.76 23.87
N LEU A 105 0.76 10.13 22.63
CA LEU A 105 1.17 9.13 21.63
C LEU A 105 2.56 8.59 21.98
N SER A 106 2.76 7.27 21.91
CA SER A 106 4.11 6.70 22.04
C SER A 106 4.99 7.18 20.88
N LEU A 107 6.15 7.75 21.21
CA LEU A 107 7.05 8.44 20.26
C LEU A 107 7.41 7.57 19.03
N GLY A 108 7.45 6.23 19.21
CA GLY A 108 7.78 5.28 18.14
C GLY A 108 6.67 5.09 17.09
N HIS A 109 5.40 5.08 17.51
CA HIS A 109 4.29 4.93 16.58
C HIS A 109 4.13 6.19 15.71
N PHE A 110 4.35 7.37 16.29
CA PHE A 110 4.35 8.64 15.56
C PHE A 110 5.43 8.68 14.47
N LYS A 111 6.66 8.23 14.77
CA LYS A 111 7.75 8.15 13.80
C LYS A 111 7.39 7.25 12.60
N THR A 112 6.72 6.13 12.85
CA THR A 112 6.29 5.21 11.79
C THR A 112 5.23 5.87 10.90
N VAL A 113 4.19 6.46 11.48
CA VAL A 113 3.15 7.19 10.72
C VAL A 113 3.76 8.31 9.88
N ALA A 114 4.67 9.10 10.47
CA ALA A 114 5.35 10.19 9.76
C ALA A 114 6.23 9.68 8.60
N ALA A 115 6.96 8.59 8.78
CA ALA A 115 7.79 8.00 7.72
C ALA A 115 6.96 7.57 6.50
N TYR A 116 5.81 6.92 6.73
CA TYR A 116 4.91 6.51 5.65
C TYR A 116 4.25 7.71 4.96
N GLN A 117 3.86 8.72 5.71
CA GLN A 117 3.35 9.98 5.13
C GLN A 117 4.41 10.64 4.23
N VAL A 118 5.65 10.78 4.70
CA VAL A 118 6.74 11.34 3.90
C VAL A 118 6.98 10.50 2.65
N ALA A 119 7.08 9.17 2.77
CA ALA A 119 7.25 8.28 1.63
C ALA A 119 6.10 8.41 0.61
N GLY A 120 4.85 8.43 1.09
CA GLY A 120 3.67 8.60 0.24
C GLY A 120 3.66 9.92 -0.52
N TRP A 121 3.95 11.03 0.16
CA TRP A 121 4.02 12.35 -0.48
C TRP A 121 5.20 12.49 -1.45
N LEU A 122 6.33 11.84 -1.19
CA LEU A 122 7.45 11.77 -2.14
C LEU A 122 7.06 11.01 -3.40
N CYS A 123 6.43 9.84 -3.28
CA CYS A 123 5.91 9.09 -4.41
C CYS A 123 4.86 9.90 -5.19
N TYR A 124 3.93 10.54 -4.51
CA TYR A 124 2.91 11.39 -5.13
C TYR A 124 3.52 12.59 -5.86
N GLY A 125 4.47 13.28 -5.23
CA GLY A 125 5.19 14.40 -5.83
C GLY A 125 5.94 13.99 -7.10
N ALA A 126 6.55 12.81 -7.12
CA ALA A 126 7.20 12.26 -8.30
C ALA A 126 6.21 11.99 -9.44
N VAL A 127 5.03 11.43 -9.15
CA VAL A 127 3.97 11.23 -10.16
C VAL A 127 3.46 12.56 -10.70
N LEU A 128 3.19 13.52 -9.81
CA LEU A 128 2.71 14.84 -10.20
C LEU A 128 3.73 15.56 -11.08
N PHE A 129 5.02 15.49 -10.72
CA PHE A 129 6.11 16.02 -11.51
C PHE A 129 6.19 15.33 -12.88
N ALA A 130 6.15 13.99 -12.92
CA ALA A 130 6.18 13.23 -14.18
C ALA A 130 4.94 13.47 -15.06
N HIS A 131 3.81 13.89 -14.47
CA HIS A 131 2.59 14.23 -15.20
C HIS A 131 2.62 15.66 -15.75
N THR A 132 3.14 16.63 -14.98
CA THR A 132 3.16 18.05 -15.37
C THR A 132 4.38 18.44 -16.20
N SER A 133 5.48 17.69 -16.09
CA SER A 133 6.63 17.89 -16.96
C SER A 133 6.27 17.44 -18.38
N SER A 134 6.41 18.35 -19.35
CA SER A 134 6.60 17.95 -20.74
C SER A 134 7.85 17.09 -20.75
N CYS A 135 7.71 15.78 -20.92
CA CYS A 135 8.82 14.82 -20.98
C CYS A 135 9.64 14.99 -22.29
N THR A 136 9.94 16.23 -22.63
CA THR A 136 10.82 16.71 -23.69
C THR A 136 12.08 17.23 -23.00
N ASN A 137 13.25 16.66 -23.32
CA ASN A 137 14.59 17.03 -22.84
C ASN A 137 14.70 18.41 -22.16
N VAL A 138 14.40 18.50 -20.86
CA VAL A 138 14.64 19.71 -20.07
C VAL A 138 16.04 19.60 -19.47
N GLY A 139 17.02 20.25 -20.09
CA GLY A 139 18.35 20.46 -19.50
C GLY A 139 19.35 19.31 -19.61
N GLY A 140 19.24 18.42 -20.61
CA GLY A 140 20.26 17.39 -20.88
C GLY A 140 20.29 16.21 -19.90
N LEU A 141 19.41 16.20 -18.89
CA LEU A 141 19.14 15.03 -18.09
C LEU A 141 18.07 14.18 -18.79
N ASN A 142 18.46 13.03 -19.32
CA ASN A 142 17.52 12.01 -19.79
C ASN A 142 16.70 11.49 -18.60
N LEU A 143 15.51 12.06 -18.34
CA LEU A 143 14.51 11.52 -17.40
C LEU A 143 13.39 10.65 -18.03
N PRO A 144 13.53 10.01 -19.22
CA PRO A 144 12.40 9.32 -19.86
C PRO A 144 11.88 8.13 -19.03
N ILE A 145 12.69 7.60 -18.11
CA ILE A 145 12.37 6.47 -17.22
C ILE A 145 11.19 6.80 -16.28
N LEU A 146 11.14 7.99 -15.67
CA LEU A 146 10.04 8.38 -14.77
C LEU A 146 8.73 8.74 -15.51
N CYS A 147 8.83 9.00 -16.81
CA CYS A 147 7.76 9.56 -17.61
C CYS A 147 6.82 8.52 -18.23
N THR A 148 7.17 7.23 -18.15
CA THR A 148 6.35 6.16 -18.73
C THR A 148 5.05 5.95 -17.94
N PRO A 149 3.97 5.50 -18.62
CA PRO A 149 2.72 5.15 -17.95
C PRO A 149 2.92 4.13 -16.81
N VAL A 150 3.77 3.11 -16.99
CA VAL A 150 4.15 2.12 -15.96
C VAL A 150 4.79 2.78 -14.74
N SER A 151 5.75 3.69 -14.94
CA SER A 151 6.40 4.39 -13.83
C SER A 151 5.42 5.26 -13.05
N LYS A 152 4.53 5.99 -13.77
CA LYS A 152 3.45 6.79 -13.15
C LYS A 152 2.48 5.92 -12.37
N ALA A 153 2.05 4.80 -12.95
CA ALA A 153 1.15 3.85 -12.32
C ALA A 153 1.79 3.26 -11.04
N THR A 154 3.03 2.82 -11.12
CA THR A 154 3.76 2.25 -9.98
C THR A 154 3.89 3.27 -8.84
N MET A 155 4.41 4.47 -9.12
CA MET A 155 4.61 5.49 -8.10
C MET A 155 3.28 5.98 -7.51
N GLY A 156 2.22 6.10 -8.32
CA GLY A 156 0.90 6.51 -7.84
C GLY A 156 0.29 5.46 -6.92
N PHE A 157 0.47 4.19 -7.25
CA PHE A 157 -0.04 3.09 -6.43
C PHE A 157 0.77 2.95 -5.13
N MET A 158 2.09 3.16 -5.17
CA MET A 158 2.93 3.26 -3.97
C MET A 158 2.54 4.42 -3.07
N ALA A 159 2.22 5.59 -3.65
CA ALA A 159 1.77 6.75 -2.90
C ALA A 159 0.50 6.43 -2.10
N GLU A 160 -0.50 5.84 -2.76
CA GLU A 160 -1.73 5.39 -2.10
C GLU A 160 -1.43 4.34 -1.02
N LEU A 161 -0.55 3.37 -1.31
CA LEU A 161 -0.13 2.34 -0.35
C LEU A 161 0.41 2.92 0.94
N PHE A 162 1.32 3.88 0.85
CA PHE A 162 1.91 4.48 2.04
C PHE A 162 0.92 5.38 2.79
N ILE A 163 0.09 6.14 2.07
CA ILE A 163 -0.92 7.02 2.69
C ILE A 163 -1.97 6.19 3.44
N VAL A 164 -2.55 5.16 2.80
CA VAL A 164 -3.52 4.26 3.46
C VAL A 164 -2.90 3.53 4.65
N SER A 165 -1.68 3.01 4.51
CA SER A 165 -0.97 2.34 5.61
C SER A 165 -0.78 3.27 6.81
N SER A 166 -0.44 4.53 6.57
CA SER A 166 -0.28 5.53 7.63
C SER A 166 -1.60 5.91 8.31
N LEU A 167 -2.70 5.96 7.54
CA LEU A 167 -4.05 6.21 8.05
C LEU A 167 -4.48 5.06 8.98
N LEU A 168 -4.31 3.80 8.56
CA LEU A 168 -4.68 2.63 9.36
C LEU A 168 -3.86 2.54 10.66
N ALA A 169 -2.56 2.87 10.58
CA ALA A 169 -1.71 2.98 11.76
C ALA A 169 -2.20 4.09 12.73
N LEU A 170 -2.61 5.24 12.20
CA LEU A 170 -3.15 6.34 13.01
C LEU A 170 -4.50 6.00 13.65
N GLU A 171 -5.42 5.35 12.91
CA GLU A 171 -6.73 4.95 13.43
C GLU A 171 -6.61 3.96 14.59
N THR A 172 -5.63 3.07 14.52
CA THR A 172 -5.33 2.12 15.59
C THR A 172 -4.88 2.82 16.87
N LEU A 173 -4.16 3.95 16.77
CA LEU A 173 -3.75 4.77 17.91
C LEU A 173 -4.91 5.56 18.54
N ARG A 174 -5.97 5.88 17.78
CA ARG A 174 -7.12 6.65 18.26
C ARG A 174 -7.97 5.87 19.27
N HIS A 175 -8.03 4.54 19.14
CA HIS A 175 -8.81 3.70 20.05
C HIS A 175 -8.08 3.47 21.39
N SER A 176 -8.10 4.50 22.25
CA SER A 176 -7.78 4.37 23.67
C SER A 176 -8.72 3.36 24.36
N PRO A 177 -8.24 2.58 25.34
CA PRO A 177 -8.91 1.39 25.92
C PRO A 177 -10.19 1.67 26.73
N ILE A 178 -10.70 2.90 26.76
CA ILE A 178 -11.75 3.32 27.69
C ILE A 178 -13.16 3.09 27.13
N LEU A 179 -13.37 2.96 25.81
CA LEU A 179 -14.72 3.10 25.23
C LEU A 179 -15.21 2.06 24.20
N SER A 180 -14.42 1.06 23.75
CA SER A 180 -14.95 0.03 22.83
C SER A 180 -14.12 -1.28 22.84
N PRO A 181 -14.69 -2.43 22.44
CA PRO A 181 -13.95 -3.69 22.35
C PRO A 181 -12.89 -3.63 21.25
N ARG A 182 -11.64 -3.39 21.67
CA ARG A 182 -10.41 -3.17 20.88
C ARG A 182 -10.10 -4.25 19.83
N THR A 183 -10.68 -5.43 19.94
CA THR A 183 -10.27 -6.63 19.19
C THR A 183 -10.85 -6.72 17.78
N ALA A 184 -12.07 -6.20 17.53
CA ALA A 184 -12.72 -6.32 16.22
C ALA A 184 -12.24 -5.26 15.22
N ALA A 185 -12.07 -4.01 15.68
CA ALA A 185 -11.59 -2.90 14.84
C ALA A 185 -10.14 -3.12 14.35
N ASN A 186 -9.25 -3.57 15.24
CA ASN A 186 -7.86 -3.85 14.87
C ASN A 186 -7.74 -4.98 13.83
N LYS A 187 -8.59 -6.02 13.93
CA LYS A 187 -8.66 -7.08 12.92
C LYS A 187 -9.09 -6.55 11.55
N ALA A 188 -10.04 -5.62 11.52
CA ALA A 188 -10.47 -4.99 10.27
C ALA A 188 -9.38 -4.10 9.67
N HIS A 189 -8.65 -3.33 10.48
CA HIS A 189 -7.52 -2.51 9.99
C HIS A 189 -6.40 -3.39 9.43
N LEU A 190 -6.05 -4.46 10.17
CA LEU A 190 -5.06 -5.43 9.72
C LEU A 190 -5.49 -6.12 8.42
N PHE A 191 -6.77 -6.48 8.29
CA PHE A 191 -7.31 -7.05 7.06
C PHE A 191 -7.16 -6.10 5.87
N THR A 192 -7.60 -4.84 6.01
CA THR A 192 -7.47 -3.84 4.94
C THR A 192 -6.01 -3.59 4.56
N HIS A 193 -5.13 -3.47 5.57
CA HIS A 193 -3.68 -3.31 5.36
C HIS A 193 -3.08 -4.48 4.58
N ASN A 194 -3.37 -5.71 5.01
CA ASN A 194 -2.86 -6.92 4.37
C ASN A 194 -3.43 -7.10 2.96
N TYR A 195 -4.71 -6.75 2.75
CA TYR A 195 -5.36 -6.80 1.45
C TYR A 195 -4.67 -5.87 0.45
N MET A 196 -4.41 -4.62 0.84
CA MET A 196 -3.72 -3.66 -0.01
C MET A 196 -2.28 -4.10 -0.37
N ASN A 197 -1.51 -4.56 0.62
CA ASN A 197 -0.16 -5.06 0.37
C ASN A 197 -0.16 -6.34 -0.49
N LEU A 198 -1.19 -7.19 -0.35
CA LEU A 198 -1.35 -8.35 -1.24
C LEU A 198 -1.61 -7.91 -2.69
N LEU A 199 -2.52 -6.96 -2.91
CA LEU A 199 -2.73 -6.37 -4.24
C LEU A 199 -1.43 -5.80 -4.79
N ALA A 200 -0.59 -5.21 -3.94
CA ALA A 200 0.69 -4.67 -4.39
C ALA A 200 1.71 -5.70 -4.85
N VAL A 201 1.80 -6.84 -4.17
CA VAL A 201 2.67 -7.92 -4.65
C VAL A 201 2.08 -8.64 -5.86
N VAL A 202 0.75 -8.71 -5.99
CA VAL A 202 0.11 -9.17 -7.24
C VAL A 202 0.42 -8.22 -8.40
N GLY A 203 0.35 -6.91 -8.18
CA GLY A 203 0.74 -5.92 -9.17
C GLY A 203 2.21 -6.01 -9.54
N ALA A 204 3.08 -6.25 -8.56
CA ALA A 204 4.51 -6.51 -8.79
C ALA A 204 4.74 -7.76 -9.64
N LEU A 205 4.02 -8.86 -9.38
CA LEU A 205 4.08 -10.07 -10.21
C LEU A 205 3.64 -9.80 -11.65
N VAL A 206 2.57 -9.02 -11.85
CA VAL A 206 2.15 -8.63 -13.21
C VAL A 206 3.26 -7.85 -13.90
N LEU A 207 3.85 -6.86 -13.22
CA LEU A 207 4.98 -6.10 -13.77
C LEU A 207 6.19 -6.99 -14.10
N ALA A 208 6.55 -7.89 -13.19
CA ALA A 208 7.62 -8.87 -13.39
C ALA A 208 7.40 -9.73 -14.65
N LEU A 209 6.18 -10.25 -14.83
CA LEU A 209 5.83 -11.04 -16.01
C LEU A 209 5.84 -10.19 -17.28
N THR A 210 5.35 -8.95 -17.23
CA THR A 210 5.36 -8.05 -18.39
C THR A 210 6.77 -7.61 -18.76
N ALA A 211 7.67 -7.45 -17.79
CA ALA A 211 9.06 -7.08 -18.02
C ALA A 211 9.80 -8.14 -18.86
N GLU A 212 9.49 -9.42 -18.66
CA GLU A 212 10.03 -10.52 -19.47
C GLU A 212 9.35 -10.66 -20.83
N ARG A 213 8.04 -10.42 -20.90
CA ARG A 213 7.28 -10.68 -22.14
C ARG A 213 7.49 -9.65 -23.23
N VAL A 214 7.87 -8.43 -22.86
CA VAL A 214 8.07 -7.32 -23.81
C VAL A 214 9.57 -7.15 -24.06
N GLU A 215 10.17 -8.14 -24.74
CA GLU A 215 11.61 -8.23 -24.99
C GLU A 215 12.14 -7.14 -25.94
N PHE A 216 11.27 -6.56 -26.78
CA PHE A 216 11.68 -5.58 -27.81
C PHE A 216 11.67 -4.12 -27.33
N ALA A 217 11.37 -3.85 -26.06
CA ALA A 217 11.27 -2.51 -25.51
C ALA A 217 12.03 -2.38 -24.17
N ASP A 218 13.35 -2.20 -24.25
CA ASP A 218 14.26 -2.15 -23.09
C ASP A 218 13.83 -1.15 -22.01
N ASN A 219 13.32 0.01 -22.41
CA ASN A 219 12.81 1.02 -21.48
C ASN A 219 11.58 0.54 -20.71
N PHE A 220 10.68 -0.20 -21.36
CA PHE A 220 9.49 -0.77 -20.71
C PHE A 220 9.90 -1.88 -19.75
N SER A 221 10.72 -2.83 -20.22
CA SER A 221 11.20 -3.96 -19.41
C SER A 221 11.90 -3.47 -18.14
N THR A 222 12.79 -2.50 -18.27
CA THR A 222 13.49 -1.87 -17.13
C THR A 222 12.51 -1.21 -16.16
N ASN A 223 11.57 -0.39 -16.65
CA ASN A 223 10.60 0.30 -15.78
C ASN A 223 9.66 -0.67 -15.06
N ALA A 224 9.18 -1.70 -15.76
CA ALA A 224 8.34 -2.73 -15.18
C ALA A 224 9.10 -3.54 -14.13
N ALA A 225 10.36 -3.90 -14.39
CA ALA A 225 11.19 -4.57 -13.40
C ALA A 225 11.44 -3.69 -12.16
N VAL A 226 11.68 -2.39 -12.35
CA VAL A 226 11.93 -1.45 -11.22
C VAL A 226 10.66 -1.33 -10.40
N GLY A 227 9.52 -1.16 -11.07
CA GLY A 227 8.23 -1.09 -10.41
C GLY A 227 7.90 -2.36 -9.63
N SER A 228 8.19 -3.54 -10.18
CA SER A 228 8.06 -4.82 -9.48
C SER A 228 8.89 -4.85 -8.19
N VAL A 229 10.18 -4.55 -8.26
CA VAL A 229 11.05 -4.52 -7.07
C VAL A 229 10.54 -3.53 -6.02
N CYS A 230 10.21 -2.32 -6.44
CA CYS A 230 9.74 -1.26 -5.54
C CYS A 230 8.44 -1.67 -4.83
N LEU A 231 7.47 -2.24 -5.54
CA LEU A 231 6.22 -2.72 -4.96
C LEU A 231 6.42 -3.91 -4.03
N CYS A 232 7.29 -4.86 -4.39
CA CYS A 232 7.64 -5.98 -3.52
C CYS A 232 8.27 -5.51 -2.21
N ILE A 233 9.24 -4.59 -2.27
CA ILE A 233 9.88 -4.02 -1.08
C ILE A 233 8.84 -3.27 -0.24
N ALA A 234 8.06 -2.38 -0.85
CA ALA A 234 7.06 -1.60 -0.14
C ALA A 234 6.04 -2.49 0.57
N ALA A 235 5.49 -3.50 -0.12
CA ALA A 235 4.44 -4.35 0.42
C ALA A 235 4.92 -5.29 1.54
N VAL A 236 6.04 -5.98 1.34
CA VAL A 236 6.57 -6.95 2.32
C VAL A 236 7.04 -6.23 3.59
N THR A 237 7.78 -5.13 3.43
CA THR A 237 8.25 -4.34 4.59
C THR A 237 7.10 -3.63 5.30
N SER A 238 6.07 -3.19 4.59
CA SER A 238 4.85 -2.60 5.16
C SER A 238 4.03 -3.63 5.93
N THR A 239 3.90 -4.83 5.41
CA THR A 239 3.23 -5.94 6.10
C THR A 239 3.94 -6.28 7.40
N TYR A 240 5.27 -6.46 7.35
CA TYR A 240 6.03 -6.74 8.55
C TYR A 240 6.01 -5.58 9.55
N GLY A 241 6.29 -4.36 9.10
CA GLY A 241 6.41 -3.18 9.97
C GLY A 241 5.08 -2.70 10.53
N VAL A 242 4.19 -2.23 9.65
CA VAL A 242 2.90 -1.66 10.04
C VAL A 242 1.92 -2.77 10.42
N GLY A 243 1.88 -3.89 9.71
CA GLY A 243 1.01 -5.01 10.08
C GLY A 243 1.32 -5.54 11.49
N GLY A 244 2.59 -5.62 11.87
CA GLY A 244 2.99 -5.94 13.24
C GLY A 244 2.53 -4.92 14.28
N LEU A 245 2.58 -3.62 13.96
CA LEU A 245 2.06 -2.55 14.79
C LEU A 245 0.54 -2.65 15.00
N LEU A 246 -0.19 -3.09 13.97
CA LEU A 246 -1.64 -3.30 14.02
C LEU A 246 -2.02 -4.54 14.85
N VAL A 247 -1.11 -5.51 14.98
CA VAL A 247 -1.30 -6.73 15.80
C VAL A 247 -1.04 -6.47 17.28
N SER A 248 0.04 -5.76 17.62
CA SER A 248 0.42 -5.53 19.01
C SER A 248 1.10 -4.17 19.24
N ASP A 249 0.71 -3.50 20.33
CA ASP A 249 1.37 -2.28 20.82
C ASP A 249 2.83 -2.56 21.25
N SER A 250 3.16 -3.81 21.60
CA SER A 250 4.51 -4.24 22.00
C SER A 250 5.44 -4.51 20.81
N TRP A 251 4.95 -4.33 19.58
CA TRP A 251 5.70 -4.65 18.37
C TRP A 251 6.97 -3.80 18.26
N LYS A 252 8.08 -4.47 17.97
CA LYS A 252 9.35 -3.83 17.64
C LYS A 252 9.73 -4.24 16.23
N PHE A 253 10.12 -3.26 15.40
CA PHE A 253 10.53 -3.55 14.03
C PHE A 253 11.72 -4.52 14.00
N TRP A 254 12.69 -4.34 14.89
CA TRP A 254 13.81 -5.26 15.07
C TRP A 254 13.59 -6.14 16.31
N GLN A 255 13.23 -7.40 16.10
CA GLN A 255 12.99 -8.37 17.18
C GLN A 255 13.43 -9.80 16.77
N PRO A 256 14.75 -10.07 16.67
CA PRO A 256 15.22 -11.39 16.30
C PRO A 256 14.75 -12.44 17.32
N PHE A 257 14.27 -13.58 16.81
CA PHE A 257 13.82 -14.74 17.59
C PHE A 257 12.74 -14.47 18.67
N SER A 258 12.07 -13.33 18.59
CA SER A 258 10.96 -12.95 19.46
C SER A 258 9.62 -13.12 18.74
N GLY A 259 8.52 -13.38 19.45
CA GLY A 259 7.19 -13.52 18.83
C GLY A 259 6.61 -14.94 18.81
N GLY A 260 7.29 -15.92 19.41
CA GLY A 260 6.89 -17.34 19.42
C GLY A 260 7.58 -18.18 18.33
N VAL A 261 7.77 -19.48 18.58
CA VAL A 261 8.55 -20.36 17.68
C VAL A 261 7.93 -20.45 16.28
N VAL A 262 6.60 -20.59 16.20
CA VAL A 262 5.88 -20.69 14.91
C VAL A 262 6.03 -19.39 14.11
N PHE A 263 5.87 -18.23 14.76
CA PHE A 263 6.13 -16.93 14.13
C PHE A 263 7.55 -16.84 13.56
N VAL A 264 8.56 -17.19 14.36
CA VAL A 264 9.97 -17.13 13.96
C VAL A 264 10.24 -18.03 12.74
N MET A 265 9.68 -19.24 12.72
CA MET A 265 9.85 -20.17 11.60
C MET A 265 9.21 -19.65 10.31
N VAL A 266 7.97 -19.16 10.38
CA VAL A 266 7.28 -18.58 9.20
C VAL A 266 8.00 -17.33 8.72
N GLN A 267 8.48 -16.48 9.63
CA GLN A 267 9.28 -15.30 9.28
C GLN A 267 10.59 -15.67 8.59
N PHE A 268 11.30 -16.69 9.07
CA PHE A 268 12.53 -17.14 8.45
C PHE A 268 12.31 -17.58 6.99
N VAL A 269 11.27 -18.40 6.75
CA VAL A 269 10.90 -18.84 5.40
C VAL A 269 10.49 -17.65 4.54
N SER A 270 9.67 -16.75 5.07
CA SER A 270 9.15 -15.59 4.33
C SER A 270 10.27 -14.65 3.92
N TRP A 271 11.17 -14.28 4.84
CA TRP A 271 12.35 -13.47 4.53
C TRP A 271 13.29 -14.15 3.56
N SER A 272 13.45 -15.48 3.64
CA SER A 272 14.27 -16.24 2.69
C SER A 272 13.70 -16.19 1.27
N CYS A 273 12.39 -16.40 1.12
CA CYS A 273 11.70 -16.25 -0.15
C CYS A 273 11.82 -14.82 -0.70
N PHE A 274 11.64 -13.81 0.16
CA PHE A 274 11.79 -12.42 -0.22
C PHE A 274 13.19 -12.10 -0.73
N THR A 275 14.23 -12.46 0.05
CA THR A 275 15.62 -12.22 -0.31
C THR A 275 15.98 -12.92 -1.61
N MET A 276 15.56 -14.17 -1.80
CA MET A 276 15.78 -14.87 -3.07
C MET A 276 15.08 -14.17 -4.23
N GLY A 277 13.82 -13.73 -4.06
CA GLY A 277 13.10 -12.95 -5.07
C GLY A 277 13.81 -11.65 -5.43
N ILE A 278 14.33 -10.90 -4.44
CA ILE A 278 15.10 -9.67 -4.70
C ILE A 278 16.42 -9.96 -5.42
N ILE A 279 17.13 -11.02 -5.04
CA ILE A 279 18.36 -11.44 -5.72
C ILE A 279 18.09 -11.78 -7.18
N LEU A 280 17.04 -12.54 -7.47
CA LEU A 280 16.67 -12.89 -8.84
C LEU A 280 16.29 -11.66 -9.67
N GLN A 281 15.55 -10.70 -9.11
CA GLN A 281 15.29 -9.42 -9.80
C GLN A 281 16.58 -8.62 -10.03
N ALA A 282 17.52 -8.62 -9.08
CA ALA A 282 18.82 -7.97 -9.25
C ALA A 282 19.67 -8.64 -10.34
N VAL A 283 19.66 -9.98 -10.42
CA VAL A 283 20.31 -10.74 -11.49
C VAL A 283 19.70 -10.40 -12.85
N PHE A 284 18.37 -10.28 -12.93
CA PHE A 284 17.68 -9.84 -14.13
C PHE A 284 18.15 -8.44 -14.56
N PHE A 285 18.21 -7.47 -13.64
CA PHE A 285 18.77 -6.15 -13.94
C PHE A 285 20.21 -6.19 -14.41
N LEU A 286 21.04 -7.01 -13.77
CA LEU A 286 22.44 -7.16 -14.15
C LEU A 286 22.55 -7.74 -15.57
N SER A 287 21.67 -8.67 -15.96
CA SER A 287 21.65 -9.20 -17.32
C SER A 287 21.30 -8.13 -18.37
N ILE A 288 20.35 -7.24 -18.09
CA ILE A 288 19.98 -6.13 -18.97
C ILE A 288 21.15 -5.13 -19.09
N VAL A 289 21.83 -4.79 -17.99
CA VAL A 289 22.82 -3.71 -17.96
C VAL A 289 24.21 -4.15 -18.40
N VAL A 290 24.61 -5.40 -18.11
CA VAL A 290 26.02 -5.85 -18.27
C VAL A 290 26.20 -6.81 -19.43
N VAL A 291 25.22 -7.68 -19.71
CA VAL A 291 25.45 -8.82 -20.59
C VAL A 291 24.93 -8.58 -22.01
N GLU A 292 23.96 -7.68 -22.22
CA GLU A 292 23.29 -7.38 -23.52
C GLU A 292 22.82 -8.63 -24.32
N VAL A 293 22.97 -9.84 -23.76
CA VAL A 293 22.84 -11.11 -24.46
C VAL A 293 22.24 -12.14 -23.48
N GLU A 294 21.10 -12.70 -23.88
CA GLU A 294 20.31 -13.75 -23.19
C GLU A 294 19.68 -13.35 -21.86
N LEU A 295 18.51 -12.70 -21.94
CA LEU A 295 17.56 -12.59 -20.83
C LEU A 295 17.29 -14.02 -20.28
N PHE A 296 17.54 -14.25 -18.99
CA PHE A 296 17.12 -15.49 -18.36
C PHE A 296 15.59 -15.57 -18.32
N VAL A 297 15.00 -16.22 -19.32
CA VAL A 297 13.55 -16.35 -19.47
C VAL A 297 12.94 -17.02 -18.23
N GLY A 298 12.06 -16.31 -17.55
CA GLY A 298 11.29 -16.80 -16.40
C GLY A 298 11.88 -16.47 -15.03
N VAL A 299 13.07 -15.86 -14.95
CA VAL A 299 13.69 -15.45 -13.68
C VAL A 299 12.86 -14.39 -12.95
N MET A 300 12.36 -13.39 -13.68
CA MET A 300 11.52 -12.32 -13.13
C MET A 300 10.16 -12.88 -12.69
N GLY A 301 9.56 -13.78 -13.48
CA GLY A 301 8.33 -14.49 -13.09
C GLY A 301 8.50 -15.30 -11.80
N VAL A 302 9.58 -16.10 -11.69
CA VAL A 302 9.91 -16.85 -10.47
C VAL A 302 10.15 -15.90 -9.30
N ALA A 303 10.85 -14.79 -9.53
CA ALA A 303 11.09 -13.79 -8.49
C ALA A 303 9.78 -13.17 -7.97
N GLY A 304 8.85 -12.83 -8.86
CA GLY A 304 7.52 -12.34 -8.48
C GLY A 304 6.74 -13.37 -7.64
N VAL A 305 6.77 -14.64 -8.03
CA VAL A 305 6.12 -15.73 -7.27
C VAL A 305 6.73 -15.89 -5.88
N LEU A 306 8.06 -15.81 -5.75
CA LEU A 306 8.74 -15.85 -4.46
C LEU A 306 8.36 -14.66 -3.58
N CYS A 307 8.19 -13.46 -4.16
CA CYS A 307 7.68 -12.31 -3.43
C CYS A 307 6.23 -12.50 -2.97
N VAL A 308 5.35 -13.10 -3.78
CA VAL A 308 3.98 -13.47 -3.37
C VAL A 308 4.01 -14.48 -2.23
N ALA A 309 4.83 -15.54 -2.33
CA ALA A 309 4.97 -16.53 -1.28
C ALA A 309 5.47 -15.90 0.04
N SER A 310 6.46 -15.01 -0.05
CA SER A 310 6.91 -14.20 1.08
C SER A 310 5.78 -13.37 1.68
N GLN A 311 5.00 -12.66 0.86
CA GLN A 311 3.93 -11.79 1.32
C GLN A 311 2.83 -12.57 2.05
N VAL A 312 2.43 -13.72 1.52
CA VAL A 312 1.49 -14.63 2.18
C VAL A 312 2.08 -15.13 3.50
N GLY A 313 3.35 -15.52 3.50
CA GLY A 313 4.05 -15.93 4.72
C GLY A 313 4.12 -14.84 5.79
N MET A 314 4.40 -13.59 5.41
CA MET A 314 4.38 -12.43 6.32
C MET A 314 2.98 -12.19 6.90
N ILE A 315 1.93 -12.31 6.09
CA ILE A 315 0.55 -12.18 6.59
C ILE A 315 0.24 -13.30 7.59
N VAL A 316 0.61 -14.54 7.27
CA VAL A 316 0.40 -15.70 8.15
C VAL A 316 1.17 -15.55 9.46
N SER A 317 2.40 -15.06 9.41
CA SER A 317 3.22 -14.87 10.61
C SER A 317 2.56 -13.92 11.62
N LEU A 318 1.93 -12.85 11.13
CA LEU A 318 1.20 -11.91 11.98
C LEU A 318 0.02 -12.55 12.74
N PHE A 319 -0.62 -13.56 12.18
CA PHE A 319 -1.72 -14.28 12.86
C PHE A 319 -1.23 -15.22 13.97
N VAL A 320 0.03 -15.66 13.92
CA VAL A 320 0.65 -16.57 14.91
C VAL A 320 1.60 -15.84 15.86
N TYR A 321 1.69 -14.51 15.78
CA TYR A 321 2.54 -13.70 16.64
C TYR A 321 2.08 -13.76 18.11
N GLN A 322 3.03 -14.04 19.00
CA GLN A 322 2.85 -14.06 20.44
C GLN A 322 3.69 -12.95 21.07
N PRO A 323 3.08 -11.89 21.64
CA PRO A 323 3.81 -10.83 22.32
C PRO A 323 4.74 -11.39 23.40
N THR A 324 6.00 -10.95 23.41
CA THR A 324 6.91 -11.24 24.52
C THR A 324 6.42 -10.47 25.75
N THR A 325 5.99 -11.20 26.78
CA THR A 325 5.61 -10.66 28.11
C THR A 325 6.80 -10.04 28.82
#